data_AF-A0A3B4B419-F1
#
_entry.id   AF-A0A3B4B419-F1
#
_cell.length_a   1.000
_cell.length_b   1.000
_cell.length_c   1.000
_cell.angle_alpha   90.00
_cell.angle_beta   90.00
_cell.angle_gamma   90.00
#
_symmetry.space_group_name_H-M   'P 1'
#
loop_
_entity.id
_entity.type
_entity.pdbx_description
1 polymer ?
#
loop_
_entity_poly.entity_id
_entity_poly.type
_entity_poly.pdbx_seq_one_letter_code
_entity_poly.pdbx_strand_id
1 'polypeptide(L)'
;RLVSDKSILSRPNQTRSRLGPGLRSSSAELQRRLFECFVVVSLQKSKASGVYQPEVTQQFPPKVCDDEMFSFVLTGIDGGRRFGYCRRLLPSGKGRRLPEVYCIISHLGCFNLFSKVLDEVERRRALSPALVQPFMRAIMEAQFPAPGKTITIRTFLPGSGTEVMELCRPSDSRLEHVDFECLFSSLSLRQLLGVFSSLLLERRVIFTADKLSSLSQCCHAVLALLYPFVWQHTYVPVLPSDMLDIVCTPTPFFVGLLSSSLPHLTELPLEELDDEDSILPCKLQSALENVLERRRELANSDHLSTVVSEAFVRFFVELVGHYPLFVTGEREDGFQRDPFRKAIPSKSIRRFLEVFMETQMFGWFVQEREFRPQCLCRQKRQKRQKRQKRQKRRSGGEDRG
;
A
#
# COMPACT_ATOMS: atom_id res chain seq x y z
N ARG A 1 4.85 4.39 -16.65
CA ARG A 1 5.13 2.94 -16.79
C ARG A 1 5.91 2.52 -15.56
N LEU A 2 5.45 1.55 -14.74
CA LEU A 2 6.26 1.06 -13.62
C LEU A 2 7.41 0.23 -14.20
N VAL A 3 8.64 0.71 -14.08
CA VAL A 3 9.82 -0.08 -14.42
C VAL A 3 10.26 -0.77 -13.13
N SER A 4 9.94 -2.06 -13.00
CA SER A 4 10.71 -2.96 -12.13
C SER A 4 12.00 -3.22 -12.89
N ASP A 5 13.09 -2.65 -12.39
CA ASP A 5 14.36 -2.60 -13.11
C ASP A 5 14.92 -4.00 -13.32
N LYS A 6 14.82 -4.47 -14.56
CA LYS A 6 15.68 -5.51 -15.10
C LYS A 6 16.23 -4.99 -16.43
N SER A 7 17.55 -4.96 -16.52
CA SER A 7 18.37 -4.72 -17.71
C SER A 7 18.37 -3.29 -18.28
N ILE A 8 19.21 -2.43 -17.72
CA ILE A 8 19.89 -1.41 -18.52
C ILE A 8 21.06 -2.14 -19.21
N LEU A 9 21.14 -2.01 -20.54
CA LEU A 9 22.09 -2.64 -21.49
C LEU A 9 21.60 -3.91 -22.21
N SER A 10 20.54 -3.79 -23.00
CA SER A 10 20.59 -4.36 -24.36
C SER A 10 19.84 -3.46 -25.35
N ARG A 11 20.57 -2.97 -26.36
CA ARG A 11 20.04 -2.16 -27.47
C ARG A 11 19.03 -2.99 -28.28
N PRO A 12 17.89 -2.44 -28.73
CA PRO A 12 16.98 -3.20 -29.58
C PRO A 12 17.46 -3.17 -31.03
N ASN A 13 17.76 -4.35 -31.57
CA ASN A 13 17.80 -4.58 -33.01
C ASN A 13 16.36 -4.52 -33.57
N GLN A 14 16.21 -3.80 -34.67
CA GLN A 14 14.96 -3.63 -35.40
C GLN A 14 14.47 -4.96 -35.96
N THR A 15 13.19 -5.29 -35.71
CA THR A 15 12.40 -6.11 -36.64
C THR A 15 10.92 -5.72 -36.57
N ARG A 16 10.38 -5.34 -37.73
CA ARG A 16 8.98 -4.97 -38.00
C ARG A 16 8.09 -6.20 -38.02
N SER A 17 6.93 -6.16 -37.36
CA SER A 17 5.68 -6.77 -37.88
C SER A 17 4.40 -6.28 -37.17
N ARG A 18 3.65 -5.47 -37.94
CA ARG A 18 2.19 -5.24 -38.03
C ARG A 18 1.26 -5.60 -36.85
N LEU A 19 0.60 -4.56 -36.30
CA LEU A 19 -0.64 -4.62 -35.49
C LEU A 19 -1.78 -3.86 -36.19
N GLY A 20 -2.99 -4.42 -36.11
CA GLY A 20 -4.27 -3.84 -36.57
C GLY A 20 -4.81 -2.72 -35.66
N PRO A 21 -5.91 -2.05 -36.05
CA PRO A 21 -6.17 -0.66 -35.66
C PRO A 21 -7.19 -0.51 -34.51
N GLY A 22 -6.86 0.36 -33.54
CA GLY A 22 -7.81 0.89 -32.56
C GLY A 22 -7.12 1.82 -31.56
N LEU A 23 -7.40 3.13 -31.67
CA LEU A 23 -6.77 4.28 -30.97
C LEU A 23 -5.30 4.59 -31.37
N ARG A 24 -5.13 4.96 -32.64
CA ARG A 24 -4.05 5.89 -33.03
C ARG A 24 -4.50 7.31 -32.71
N SER A 25 -4.03 7.89 -31.60
CA SER A 25 -3.59 9.29 -31.73
C SER A 25 -2.39 9.24 -32.66
N SER A 26 -2.46 10.00 -33.74
CA SER A 26 -1.60 9.81 -34.90
C SER A 26 -0.13 10.02 -34.53
N SER A 27 0.69 8.97 -34.62
CA SER A 27 2.16 9.07 -34.65
C SER A 27 2.66 10.06 -35.72
N ALA A 28 1.84 10.43 -36.71
CA ALA A 28 2.17 11.43 -37.72
C ALA A 28 1.91 12.88 -37.27
N GLU A 29 1.19 13.11 -36.17
CA GLU A 29 0.99 14.45 -35.59
C GLU A 29 2.16 14.89 -34.71
N LEU A 30 2.80 13.95 -34.00
CA LEU A 30 4.00 14.24 -33.21
C LEU A 30 5.18 14.72 -34.08
N GLN A 31 5.30 14.22 -35.31
CA GLN A 31 6.35 14.60 -36.27
C GLN A 31 6.14 15.97 -36.95
N ARG A 32 5.06 16.70 -36.65
CA ARG A 32 4.77 18.02 -37.24
C ARG A 32 5.05 19.21 -36.31
N ARG A 33 5.64 18.99 -35.13
CA ARG A 33 5.92 20.06 -34.16
C ARG A 33 7.40 20.42 -34.20
N LEU A 34 7.71 21.72 -34.27
CA LEU A 34 9.09 22.22 -34.27
C LEU A 34 9.83 21.91 -32.97
N PHE A 35 9.11 21.76 -31.86
CA PHE A 35 9.62 21.35 -30.55
C PHE A 35 8.49 20.76 -29.69
N GLU A 36 8.84 19.90 -28.72
CA GLU A 36 7.89 19.28 -27.80
C GLU A 36 7.64 20.13 -26.55
N CYS A 37 8.69 20.75 -26.02
CA CYS A 37 8.63 21.65 -24.89
C CYS A 37 9.65 22.79 -25.04
N PHE A 38 9.30 23.96 -24.52
CA PHE A 38 10.20 25.09 -24.34
C PHE A 38 10.24 25.41 -22.86
N VAL A 39 11.42 25.38 -22.24
CA VAL A 39 11.60 25.68 -20.82
C VAL A 39 12.54 26.86 -20.63
N VAL A 40 12.21 27.75 -19.70
CA VAL A 40 13.10 28.78 -19.18
C VAL A 40 13.57 28.31 -17.81
N VAL A 41 14.88 28.16 -17.66
CA VAL A 41 15.52 27.67 -16.44
C VAL A 41 16.22 28.84 -15.75
N SER A 42 16.06 28.98 -14.43
CA SER A 42 16.83 29.91 -13.61
C SER A 42 17.58 29.16 -12.53
N LEU A 43 18.79 29.59 -12.20
CA LEU A 43 19.51 29.08 -11.04
C LEU A 43 18.93 29.70 -9.76
N GLN A 44 18.29 28.88 -8.93
CA GLN A 44 17.76 29.28 -7.63
C GLN A 44 18.73 28.82 -6.54
N LYS A 45 19.00 29.68 -5.57
CA LYS A 45 19.89 29.34 -4.46
C LYS A 45 19.11 28.55 -3.41
N SER A 46 19.51 27.30 -3.17
CA SER A 46 18.92 26.48 -2.11
C SER A 46 19.15 27.14 -0.75
N LYS A 47 18.07 27.33 0.03
CA LYS A 47 18.14 27.91 1.38
C LYS A 47 18.86 26.99 2.37
N ALA A 48 18.88 25.69 2.12
CA ALA A 48 19.46 24.68 3.01
C ALA A 48 20.96 24.44 2.76
N SER A 49 21.39 24.41 1.50
CA SER A 49 22.78 24.06 1.14
C SER A 49 23.59 25.23 0.56
N GLY A 50 22.96 26.36 0.23
CA GLY A 50 23.62 27.50 -0.43
C GLY A 50 24.03 27.24 -1.88
N VAL A 51 23.81 26.03 -2.40
CA VAL A 51 24.10 25.61 -3.77
C VAL A 51 23.02 26.14 -4.72
N TYR A 52 23.45 26.59 -5.90
CA TYR A 52 22.53 26.99 -6.97
C TYR A 52 22.02 25.75 -7.71
N GLN A 53 20.70 25.57 -7.76
CA GLN A 53 20.05 24.50 -8.51
C GLN A 53 19.23 25.08 -9.67
N PRO A 54 19.32 24.50 -10.88
CA PRO A 54 18.51 24.92 -12.02
C PRO A 54 17.04 24.56 -11.78
N GLU A 55 16.18 25.56 -11.75
CA GLU A 55 14.73 25.41 -11.61
C GLU A 55 14.03 25.92 -12.87
N VAL A 56 13.08 25.14 -13.39
CA VAL A 56 12.24 25.55 -14.53
C VAL A 56 11.31 26.67 -14.06
N THR A 57 11.65 27.91 -14.40
CA THR A 57 10.80 29.05 -14.11
C THR A 57 9.68 29.16 -15.10
N GLN A 58 9.83 28.77 -16.36
CA GLN A 58 8.76 28.80 -17.35
C GLN A 58 8.77 27.56 -18.22
N GLN A 59 7.58 27.11 -18.65
CA GLN A 59 7.44 25.98 -19.54
C GLN A 59 6.28 26.21 -20.52
N PHE A 60 6.49 25.86 -21.78
CA PHE A 60 5.47 25.82 -22.83
C PHE A 60 5.47 24.43 -23.52
N PRO A 61 4.31 23.77 -23.66
CA PRO A 61 3.04 24.11 -23.01
C PRO A 61 3.19 24.09 -21.47
N PRO A 62 2.35 24.82 -20.71
CA PRO A 62 2.41 24.81 -19.25
C PRO A 62 2.39 23.37 -18.74
N LYS A 63 3.19 23.07 -17.70
CA LYS A 63 3.10 21.77 -17.04
C LYS A 63 1.70 21.62 -16.46
N VAL A 64 0.85 20.84 -17.12
CA VAL A 64 -0.47 20.52 -16.62
C VAL A 64 -0.25 19.62 -15.41
N CYS A 65 -0.57 20.13 -14.22
CA CYS A 65 -0.62 19.30 -13.03
C CYS A 65 -2.02 18.72 -13.01
N ASP A 66 -2.16 17.49 -13.50
CA ASP A 66 -3.43 16.79 -13.49
C ASP A 66 -3.92 16.67 -12.04
N ASP A 67 -5.23 16.83 -11.87
CA ASP A 67 -5.91 16.55 -10.61
C ASP A 67 -5.64 15.08 -10.27
N GLU A 68 -5.16 14.84 -9.05
CA GLU A 68 -4.62 13.55 -8.69
C GLU A 68 -4.92 13.22 -7.24
N MET A 69 -5.37 11.98 -7.01
CA MET A 69 -5.51 11.43 -5.68
C MET A 69 -4.39 10.45 -5.38
N PHE A 70 -3.72 10.62 -4.24
CA PHE A 70 -2.65 9.73 -3.80
C PHE A 70 -2.63 9.60 -2.29
N SER A 71 -1.91 8.62 -1.77
CA SER A 71 -1.69 8.48 -0.34
C SER A 71 -0.22 8.33 0.01
N PHE A 72 0.19 8.99 1.10
CA PHE A 72 1.49 8.80 1.71
C PHE A 72 1.34 8.18 3.11
N VAL A 73 2.44 7.68 3.67
CA VAL A 73 2.47 7.09 5.02
C VAL A 73 3.48 7.81 5.89
N LEU A 74 3.04 8.13 7.10
CA LEU A 74 3.88 8.62 8.19
C LEU A 74 4.05 7.48 9.19
N THR A 75 5.30 7.16 9.52
CA THR A 75 5.63 6.14 10.51
C THR A 75 6.00 6.81 11.82
N GLY A 76 5.30 6.47 12.90
CA GLY A 76 5.58 6.93 14.25
C GLY A 76 6.77 6.20 14.88
N ILE A 77 7.25 6.75 16.00
CA ILE A 77 8.36 6.17 16.77
C ILE A 77 8.06 4.78 17.35
N ASP A 78 6.77 4.45 17.48
CA ASP A 78 6.26 3.17 17.95
C ASP A 78 6.07 2.15 16.80
N GLY A 79 6.47 2.51 15.58
CA GLY A 79 6.20 1.72 14.36
C GLY A 79 4.76 1.86 13.85
N GLY A 80 3.90 2.62 14.54
CA GLY A 80 2.54 2.89 14.13
C GLY A 80 2.47 3.68 12.83
N ARG A 81 1.53 3.34 11.94
CA ARG A 81 1.37 4.02 10.65
C ARG A 81 0.17 4.96 10.66
N ARG A 82 0.36 6.15 10.10
CA ARG A 82 -0.71 7.09 9.73
C ARG A 82 -0.70 7.28 8.22
N PHE A 83 -1.89 7.33 7.63
CA PHE A 83 -2.09 7.49 6.20
C PHE A 83 -2.52 8.92 5.92
N GLY A 84 -1.82 9.59 5.01
CA GLY A 84 -2.21 10.89 4.49
C GLY A 84 -2.84 10.71 3.12
N TYR A 85 -4.16 10.92 3.01
CA TYR A 85 -4.89 10.87 1.76
C TYR A 85 -4.94 12.27 1.17
N CYS A 86 -4.48 12.43 -0.06
CA CYS A 86 -4.32 13.71 -0.70
C CYS A 86 -5.18 13.80 -1.95
N ARG A 87 -5.88 14.93 -2.11
CA ARG A 87 -6.39 15.41 -3.40
C ARG A 87 -5.57 16.63 -3.80
N ARG A 88 -4.71 16.47 -4.79
CA ARG A 88 -4.03 17.58 -5.44
C ARG A 88 -4.92 18.09 -6.56
N LEU A 89 -5.14 19.40 -6.57
CA LEU A 89 -5.90 20.07 -7.61
C LEU A 89 -5.15 21.29 -8.11
N LEU A 90 -5.36 21.63 -9.37
CA LEU A 90 -5.00 22.94 -9.89
C LEU A 90 -6.24 23.83 -9.79
N PRO A 91 -6.24 24.94 -9.02
CA PRO A 91 -7.41 25.82 -8.91
C PRO A 91 -7.92 26.28 -10.30
N SER A 92 -9.13 26.85 -10.44
CA SER A 92 -9.71 27.35 -11.73
C SER A 92 -9.49 28.87 -11.95
N GLY A 93 -9.02 29.31 -13.13
CA GLY A 93 -8.51 30.69 -13.32
C GLY A 93 -7.42 30.86 -14.40
N LYS A 94 -7.09 32.10 -14.75
CA LYS A 94 -6.10 32.44 -15.81
C LYS A 94 -4.68 32.56 -15.23
N GLY A 95 -3.68 32.09 -15.97
CA GLY A 95 -2.27 32.25 -15.62
C GLY A 95 -1.69 31.19 -14.68
N ARG A 96 -0.48 31.44 -14.18
CA ARG A 96 0.27 30.52 -13.33
C ARG A 96 -0.30 30.45 -11.94
N ARG A 97 -0.55 29.23 -11.48
CA ARG A 97 -1.05 28.97 -10.13
C ARG A 97 -0.37 27.75 -9.56
N LEU A 98 -0.17 27.80 -8.26
CA LEU A 98 0.38 26.68 -7.51
C LEU A 98 -0.73 25.64 -7.33
N PRO A 99 -0.40 24.34 -7.45
CA PRO A 99 -1.32 23.29 -7.04
C PRO A 99 -1.69 23.45 -5.57
N GLU A 100 -2.96 23.24 -5.25
CA GLU A 100 -3.43 23.11 -3.88
C GLU A 100 -3.59 21.63 -3.53
N VAL A 101 -3.41 21.27 -2.27
CA VAL A 101 -3.57 19.88 -1.80
C VAL A 101 -4.47 19.88 -0.57
N TYR A 102 -5.57 19.14 -0.66
CA TYR A 102 -6.41 18.80 0.49
C TYR A 102 -5.96 17.45 1.04
N CYS A 103 -5.69 17.38 2.34
CA CYS A 103 -5.14 16.19 2.97
C CYS A 103 -5.92 15.78 4.22
N ILE A 104 -6.26 14.50 4.31
CA ILE A 104 -6.79 13.86 5.52
C ILE A 104 -5.72 12.95 6.10
N ILE A 105 -5.31 13.19 7.34
CA ILE A 105 -4.41 12.30 8.09
C ILE A 105 -5.25 11.40 9.00
N SER A 106 -5.05 10.08 8.90
CA SER A 106 -5.83 9.12 9.66
C SER A 106 -5.01 7.87 10.01
N HIS A 107 -5.29 7.26 11.15
CA HIS A 107 -4.81 5.91 11.47
C HIS A 107 -5.61 4.83 10.75
N LEU A 108 -6.79 5.18 10.23
CA LEU A 108 -7.73 4.28 9.60
C LEU A 108 -7.45 4.16 8.12
N GLY A 109 -7.63 2.94 7.65
CA GLY A 109 -7.08 2.55 6.38
C GLY A 109 -8.02 2.55 5.19
N CYS A 110 -8.90 3.53 5.06
CA CYS A 110 -10.01 3.47 4.13
C CYS A 110 -9.85 4.44 2.94
N PHE A 111 -9.01 4.08 1.96
CA PHE A 111 -8.73 4.93 0.79
C PHE A 111 -10.01 5.33 0.05
N ASN A 112 -10.89 4.39 -0.27
CA ASN A 112 -12.15 4.68 -0.99
C ASN A 112 -13.08 5.60 -0.21
N LEU A 113 -13.11 5.47 1.13
CA LEU A 113 -13.93 6.32 1.99
C LEU A 113 -13.39 7.75 1.98
N PHE A 114 -12.09 7.92 2.22
CA PHE A 114 -11.46 9.24 2.24
C PHE A 114 -11.38 9.88 0.84
N SER A 115 -11.33 9.07 -0.22
CA SER A 115 -11.51 9.53 -1.62
C SER A 115 -12.83 10.23 -1.78
N LYS A 116 -13.94 9.56 -1.43
CA LYS A 116 -15.28 10.14 -1.54
C LYS A 116 -15.42 11.43 -0.74
N VAL A 117 -14.81 11.50 0.45
CA VAL A 117 -14.78 12.73 1.25
C VAL A 117 -14.01 13.84 0.51
N LEU A 118 -12.84 13.54 -0.05
CA LEU A 118 -12.02 14.52 -0.76
C LEU A 118 -12.61 14.95 -2.12
N ASP A 119 -13.30 14.05 -2.83
CA ASP A 119 -14.11 14.37 -4.01
C ASP A 119 -15.17 15.43 -3.66
N GLU A 120 -15.83 15.25 -2.53
CA GLU A 120 -16.86 16.17 -2.04
C GLU A 120 -16.26 17.51 -1.55
N VAL A 121 -15.06 17.49 -0.95
CA VAL A 121 -14.30 18.71 -0.63
C VAL A 121 -14.00 19.52 -1.89
N GLU A 122 -13.50 18.86 -2.93
CA GLU A 122 -13.21 19.50 -4.22
C GLU A 122 -14.47 20.12 -4.84
N ARG A 123 -15.58 19.37 -4.86
CA ARG A 123 -16.87 19.84 -5.37
C ARG A 123 -17.37 21.09 -4.62
N ARG A 124 -17.33 21.08 -3.29
CA ARG A 124 -17.75 22.23 -2.46
C ARG A 124 -16.84 23.43 -2.63
N ARG A 125 -15.53 23.20 -2.71
CA ARG A 125 -14.53 24.24 -2.96
C ARG A 125 -14.78 24.96 -4.28
N ALA A 126 -15.15 24.22 -5.33
CA ALA A 126 -15.46 24.80 -6.65
C ALA A 126 -16.64 25.79 -6.60
N LEU A 127 -17.56 25.62 -5.64
CA LEU A 127 -18.66 26.56 -5.39
C LEU A 127 -18.22 27.73 -4.52
N SER A 128 -17.64 27.43 -3.36
CA SER A 128 -17.04 28.43 -2.46
C SER A 128 -16.13 27.75 -1.44
N PRO A 129 -14.87 28.21 -1.26
CA PRO A 129 -13.95 27.65 -0.27
C PRO A 129 -14.51 27.63 1.16
N ALA A 130 -15.41 28.56 1.50
CA ALA A 130 -16.04 28.62 2.83
C ALA A 130 -16.95 27.42 3.14
N LEU A 131 -17.41 26.69 2.12
CA LEU A 131 -18.31 25.53 2.28
C LEU A 131 -17.57 24.25 2.73
N VAL A 132 -16.25 24.24 2.63
CA VAL A 132 -15.42 23.08 3.03
C VAL A 132 -15.42 22.91 4.54
N GLN A 133 -15.31 24.00 5.31
CA GLN A 133 -15.16 23.90 6.77
C GLN A 133 -16.40 23.30 7.47
N PRO A 134 -17.64 23.73 7.18
CA PRO A 134 -18.83 23.11 7.77
C PRO A 134 -18.98 21.64 7.38
N PHE A 135 -18.64 21.28 6.13
CA PHE A 135 -18.62 19.90 5.68
C PHE A 135 -17.64 19.05 6.47
N MET A 136 -16.38 19.49 6.59
CA MET A 136 -15.36 18.74 7.33
C MET A 136 -15.71 18.61 8.82
N ARG A 137 -16.37 19.61 9.41
CA ARG A 137 -16.90 19.49 10.79
C ARG A 137 -17.92 18.35 10.90
N ALA A 138 -18.88 18.26 9.98
CA ALA A 138 -19.85 17.16 9.96
C ALA A 138 -19.17 15.78 9.78
N ILE A 139 -18.10 15.71 8.97
CA ILE A 139 -17.29 14.48 8.81
C ILE A 139 -16.60 14.10 10.12
N MET A 140 -16.02 15.07 10.85
CA MET A 140 -15.34 14.82 12.12
C MET A 140 -16.30 14.43 13.25
N GLU A 141 -17.53 14.93 13.22
CA GLU A 141 -18.57 14.59 14.21
C GLU A 141 -19.25 13.24 13.92
N ALA A 142 -19.18 12.75 12.68
CA ALA A 142 -19.75 11.47 12.30
C ALA A 142 -18.99 10.29 12.94
N GLN A 143 -19.74 9.26 13.36
CA GLN A 143 -19.14 8.02 13.85
C GLN A 143 -18.49 7.27 12.69
N PHE A 144 -17.24 6.85 12.85
CA PHE A 144 -16.58 6.06 11.81
C PHE A 144 -17.30 4.72 11.59
N PRO A 145 -17.57 4.30 10.33
CA PRO A 145 -18.29 3.06 10.04
C PRO A 145 -17.55 1.84 10.61
N ALA A 146 -18.32 0.93 11.21
CA ALA A 146 -17.83 -0.41 11.53
C ALA A 146 -17.60 -1.22 10.23
N PRO A 147 -16.74 -2.27 10.24
CA PRO A 147 -16.50 -3.08 9.05
C PRO A 147 -17.80 -3.62 8.43
N GLY A 148 -17.96 -3.46 7.12
CA GLY A 148 -19.16 -3.86 6.38
C GLY A 148 -20.40 -2.99 6.63
N LYS A 149 -20.25 -1.83 7.29
CA LYS A 149 -21.34 -0.89 7.56
C LYS A 149 -21.18 0.38 6.74
N THR A 150 -22.33 0.99 6.46
CA THR A 150 -22.44 2.29 5.81
C THR A 150 -23.01 3.29 6.81
N ILE A 151 -22.42 4.49 6.86
CA ILE A 151 -22.98 5.63 7.55
C ILE A 151 -23.52 6.64 6.54
N THR A 152 -24.52 7.42 6.94
CA THR A 152 -25.06 8.52 6.16
C THR A 152 -24.71 9.83 6.83
N ILE A 153 -24.17 10.77 6.06
CA ILE A 153 -23.78 12.10 6.55
C ILE A 153 -24.66 13.12 5.85
N ARG A 154 -25.44 13.86 6.63
CA ARG A 154 -26.35 14.90 6.14
C ARG A 154 -25.67 16.25 6.28
N THR A 155 -25.57 16.97 5.17
CA THR A 155 -24.90 18.27 5.13
C THR A 155 -25.75 19.24 4.33
N PHE A 156 -25.72 20.52 4.72
CA PHE A 156 -26.41 21.55 3.97
C PHE A 156 -25.48 22.14 2.91
N LEU A 157 -26.00 22.35 1.71
CA LEU A 157 -25.33 23.08 0.64
C LEU A 157 -26.25 24.22 0.16
N PRO A 158 -25.78 25.48 0.16
CA PRO A 158 -26.57 26.59 -0.38
C PRO A 158 -26.97 26.34 -1.83
N GLY A 159 -28.25 26.54 -2.15
CA GLY A 159 -28.82 26.28 -3.48
C GLY A 159 -29.36 24.86 -3.68
N SER A 160 -28.70 23.83 -3.11
CA SER A 160 -29.15 22.42 -3.23
C SER A 160 -29.96 21.93 -2.03
N GLY A 161 -29.87 22.60 -0.87
CA GLY A 161 -30.54 22.16 0.36
C GLY A 161 -29.75 21.10 1.12
N THR A 162 -30.45 20.16 1.77
CA THR A 162 -29.81 19.08 2.53
C THR A 162 -29.41 17.94 1.59
N GLU A 163 -28.11 17.68 1.50
CA GLU A 163 -27.53 16.56 0.75
C GLU A 163 -27.12 15.43 1.70
N VAL A 164 -27.20 14.20 1.19
CA VAL A 164 -26.83 12.98 1.93
C VAL A 164 -25.66 12.30 1.23
N MET A 165 -24.57 12.08 1.97
CA MET A 165 -23.41 11.33 1.50
C MET A 165 -23.31 10.00 2.25
N GLU A 166 -23.08 8.92 1.52
CA GLU A 166 -22.88 7.58 2.07
C GLU A 166 -21.40 7.19 2.12
N LEU A 167 -20.93 6.83 3.31
CA LEU A 167 -19.57 6.34 3.51
C LEU A 167 -19.64 4.88 3.99
N CYS A 168 -19.11 3.98 3.19
CA CYS A 168 -19.08 2.54 3.46
C CYS A 168 -17.66 2.11 3.84
N ARG A 169 -17.56 1.27 4.86
CA ARG A 169 -16.32 0.56 5.19
C ARG A 169 -16.41 -0.88 4.67
N PRO A 170 -15.42 -1.36 3.90
CA PRO A 170 -15.36 -2.76 3.50
C PRO A 170 -15.51 -3.73 4.68
N SER A 171 -16.10 -4.89 4.42
CA SER A 171 -16.26 -5.96 5.42
C SER A 171 -14.90 -6.54 5.84
N ASP A 172 -14.00 -6.68 4.87
CA ASP A 172 -12.64 -7.11 5.09
C ASP A 172 -11.72 -5.91 5.31
N SER A 173 -11.21 -5.77 6.53
CA SER A 173 -10.33 -4.67 6.88
C SER A 173 -9.02 -4.64 6.10
N ARG A 174 -8.59 -5.80 5.55
CA ARG A 174 -7.38 -5.93 4.73
C ARG A 174 -7.50 -5.17 3.41
N LEU A 175 -8.73 -5.02 2.91
CA LEU A 175 -9.05 -4.44 1.61
C LEU A 175 -9.45 -2.96 1.70
N GLU A 176 -9.40 -2.36 2.89
CA GLU A 176 -9.83 -0.96 3.09
C GLU A 176 -9.00 0.04 2.26
N HIS A 177 -7.75 -0.31 1.96
CA HIS A 177 -6.73 0.56 1.37
C HIS A 177 -6.35 0.24 -0.07
N VAL A 178 -6.98 -0.75 -0.67
CA VAL A 178 -6.37 -1.46 -1.80
C VAL A 178 -7.27 -1.44 -3.03
N ASP A 179 -6.68 -0.98 -4.12
CA ASP A 179 -7.18 -1.19 -5.46
C ASP A 179 -6.15 -2.00 -6.27
N PHE A 180 -6.52 -3.23 -6.61
CA PHE A 180 -5.66 -4.11 -7.40
C PHE A 180 -5.77 -3.87 -8.91
N GLU A 181 -6.77 -3.14 -9.41
CA GLU A 181 -6.86 -2.84 -10.85
C GLU A 181 -5.67 -1.99 -11.30
N CYS A 182 -5.30 -1.00 -10.50
CA CYS A 182 -4.12 -0.17 -10.77
C CYS A 182 -2.83 -1.02 -10.80
N LEU A 183 -2.71 -1.98 -9.89
CA LEU A 183 -1.56 -2.89 -9.81
C LEU A 183 -1.42 -3.73 -11.09
N PHE A 184 -2.49 -4.40 -11.53
CA PHE A 184 -2.45 -5.23 -12.74
C PHE A 184 -2.41 -4.44 -14.04
N SER A 185 -2.82 -3.17 -14.01
CA SER A 185 -2.63 -2.25 -15.14
C SER A 185 -1.18 -1.77 -15.25
N SER A 186 -0.42 -1.86 -14.15
CA SER A 186 0.91 -1.28 -14.05
C SER A 186 2.05 -2.31 -14.06
N LEU A 187 1.82 -3.53 -13.56
CA LEU A 187 2.81 -4.61 -13.51
C LEU A 187 2.32 -5.86 -14.24
N SER A 188 3.22 -6.52 -14.98
CA SER A 188 3.00 -7.89 -15.42
C SER A 188 2.97 -8.86 -14.24
N LEU A 189 2.34 -10.03 -14.40
CA LEU A 189 2.31 -11.06 -13.35
C LEU A 189 3.73 -11.49 -12.92
N ARG A 190 4.65 -11.62 -13.88
CA ARG A 190 6.05 -11.93 -13.60
C ARG A 190 6.71 -10.88 -12.70
N GLN A 191 6.51 -9.60 -13.00
CA GLN A 191 7.04 -8.51 -12.17
C GLN A 191 6.38 -8.50 -10.78
N LEU A 192 5.07 -8.66 -10.71
CA LEU A 192 4.34 -8.74 -9.45
C LEU A 192 4.89 -9.84 -8.54
N LEU A 193 5.11 -11.05 -9.08
CA LEU A 193 5.62 -12.17 -8.32
C LEU A 193 7.10 -12.01 -7.94
N GLY A 194 7.90 -11.37 -8.80
CA GLY A 194 9.28 -10.99 -8.46
C GLY A 194 9.34 -9.99 -7.30
N VAL A 195 8.49 -8.96 -7.32
CA VAL A 195 8.37 -8.00 -6.22
C VAL A 195 7.85 -8.68 -4.95
N PHE A 196 6.80 -9.50 -5.06
CA PHE A 196 6.26 -10.25 -3.93
C PHE A 196 7.32 -11.13 -3.29
N SER A 197 8.08 -11.89 -4.09
CA SER A 197 9.21 -12.69 -3.61
C SER A 197 10.28 -11.83 -2.92
N SER A 198 10.60 -10.67 -3.48
CA SER A 198 11.59 -9.76 -2.92
C SER A 198 11.16 -9.22 -1.56
N LEU A 199 9.87 -8.87 -1.40
CA LEU A 199 9.32 -8.45 -0.13
C LEU A 199 9.23 -9.59 0.87
N LEU A 200 8.86 -10.82 0.46
CA LEU A 200 8.89 -11.96 1.38
C LEU A 200 10.27 -12.20 1.98
N LEU A 201 11.34 -11.84 1.28
CA LEU A 201 12.72 -11.98 1.73
C LEU A 201 13.29 -10.70 2.34
N GLU A 202 12.44 -9.71 2.61
CA GLU A 202 12.83 -8.43 3.20
C GLU A 202 13.95 -7.75 2.40
N ARG A 203 13.86 -7.74 1.08
CA ARG A 203 14.80 -7.01 0.22
C ARG A 203 14.46 -5.52 0.16
N ARG A 204 15.43 -4.72 -0.33
CA ARG A 204 15.26 -3.30 -0.66
C ARG A 204 14.50 -3.18 -1.99
N VAL A 205 13.30 -2.61 -1.97
CA VAL A 205 12.43 -2.48 -3.14
C VAL A 205 12.09 -1.02 -3.39
N ILE A 206 12.31 -0.55 -4.63
CA ILE A 206 11.94 0.79 -5.10
C ILE A 206 10.90 0.66 -6.20
N PHE A 207 9.75 1.30 -6.04
CA PHE A 207 8.77 1.49 -7.10
C PHE A 207 8.96 2.85 -7.75
N THR A 208 8.80 2.94 -9.06
CA THR A 208 8.98 4.18 -9.82
C THR A 208 7.78 4.44 -10.72
N ALA A 209 7.16 5.62 -10.65
CA ALA A 209 6.02 5.96 -11.50
C ALA A 209 5.99 7.44 -11.88
N ASP A 210 5.29 7.73 -12.98
CA ASP A 210 5.09 9.11 -13.46
C ASP A 210 3.97 9.84 -12.69
N LYS A 211 3.14 9.09 -11.96
CA LYS A 211 1.92 9.54 -11.26
C LYS A 211 1.94 9.08 -9.81
N LEU A 212 1.66 9.99 -8.87
CA LEU A 212 1.59 9.68 -7.43
C LEU A 212 0.46 8.71 -7.09
N SER A 213 -0.66 8.81 -7.81
CA SER A 213 -1.82 7.92 -7.71
C SER A 213 -1.41 6.47 -7.97
N SER A 214 -0.87 6.20 -9.16
CA SER A 214 -0.40 4.86 -9.53
C SER A 214 0.68 4.34 -8.60
N LEU A 215 1.64 5.21 -8.23
CA LEU A 215 2.73 4.86 -7.32
C LEU A 215 2.21 4.39 -5.96
N SER A 216 1.42 5.23 -5.30
CA SER A 216 0.90 4.94 -3.96
C SER A 216 -0.05 3.75 -3.96
N GLN A 217 -0.97 3.67 -4.92
CA GLN A 217 -1.91 2.55 -5.05
C GLN A 217 -1.19 1.22 -5.24
N CYS A 218 -0.20 1.16 -6.15
CA CYS A 218 0.56 -0.07 -6.37
C CYS A 218 1.38 -0.46 -5.13
N CYS A 219 2.00 0.51 -4.43
CA CYS A 219 2.70 0.23 -3.18
C CYS A 219 1.77 -0.38 -2.12
N HIS A 220 0.61 0.24 -1.88
CA HIS A 220 -0.37 -0.25 -0.91
C HIS A 220 -0.93 -1.62 -1.30
N ALA A 221 -1.20 -1.82 -2.60
CA ALA A 221 -1.73 -3.09 -3.11
C ALA A 221 -0.74 -4.23 -2.90
N VAL A 222 0.52 -4.07 -3.28
CA VAL A 222 1.56 -5.10 -3.08
C VAL A 222 1.78 -5.37 -1.59
N LEU A 223 1.80 -4.33 -0.76
CA LEU A 223 1.97 -4.50 0.69
C LEU A 223 0.84 -5.34 1.30
N ALA A 224 -0.40 -5.18 0.82
CA ALA A 224 -1.54 -5.96 1.29
C ALA A 224 -1.48 -7.45 0.91
N LEU A 225 -0.75 -7.80 -0.16
CA LEU A 225 -0.53 -9.19 -0.56
C LEU A 225 0.33 -9.98 0.43
N LEU A 226 1.00 -9.31 1.37
CA LEU A 226 1.81 -9.97 2.40
C LEU A 226 0.97 -10.57 3.53
N TYR A 227 -0.33 -10.28 3.63
CA TYR A 227 -1.19 -10.82 4.68
C TYR A 227 -1.13 -12.36 4.71
N PRO A 228 -0.90 -13.01 5.88
CA PRO A 228 -1.08 -12.49 7.24
C PRO A 228 0.16 -11.83 7.86
N PHE A 229 1.24 -11.70 7.11
CA PHE A 229 2.47 -11.04 7.55
C PHE A 229 2.34 -9.53 7.42
N VAL A 230 3.03 -8.81 8.30
CA VAL A 230 3.07 -7.35 8.31
C VAL A 230 4.50 -6.92 8.08
N TRP A 231 4.75 -6.15 7.02
CA TRP A 231 6.06 -5.57 6.76
C TRP A 231 6.56 -4.77 7.97
N GLN A 232 7.72 -5.15 8.51
CA GLN A 232 8.28 -4.56 9.74
C GLN A 232 9.26 -3.41 9.48
N HIS A 233 9.69 -3.24 8.24
CA HIS A 233 10.76 -2.30 7.90
C HIS A 233 10.22 -0.97 7.36
N THR A 234 11.14 -0.11 6.93
CA THR A 234 10.83 1.19 6.32
C THR A 234 9.84 1.03 5.17
N TYR A 235 8.73 1.78 5.22
CA TYR A 235 7.72 1.82 4.17
C TYR A 235 7.33 3.27 3.88
N VAL A 236 7.64 3.75 2.67
CA VAL A 236 7.37 5.12 2.23
C VAL A 236 6.81 5.09 0.80
N PRO A 237 5.49 4.92 0.61
CA PRO A 237 4.90 4.71 -0.72
C PRO A 237 5.03 5.92 -1.66
N VAL A 238 5.28 7.11 -1.10
CA VAL A 238 5.61 8.32 -1.82
C VAL A 238 6.74 9.00 -1.06
N LEU A 239 7.98 8.82 -1.54
CA LEU A 239 9.19 9.36 -0.94
C LEU A 239 9.45 10.76 -1.50
N PRO A 240 9.49 11.81 -0.66
CA PRO A 240 9.90 13.16 -1.09
C PRO A 240 11.34 13.17 -1.58
N SER A 241 11.63 13.99 -2.61
CA SER A 241 12.98 14.09 -3.18
C SER A 241 14.04 14.55 -2.16
N ASP A 242 13.65 15.37 -1.17
CA ASP A 242 14.55 15.84 -0.11
C ASP A 242 14.97 14.73 0.87
N MET A 243 14.31 13.57 0.81
CA MET A 243 14.59 12.39 1.65
C MET A 243 15.12 11.22 0.82
N LEU A 244 15.68 11.49 -0.36
CA LEU A 244 16.16 10.43 -1.26
C LEU A 244 17.29 9.60 -0.65
N ASP A 245 18.07 10.19 0.26
CA ASP A 245 19.15 9.57 1.02
C ASP A 245 18.72 8.31 1.80
N ILE A 246 17.44 8.16 2.12
CA ILE A 246 16.90 6.95 2.77
C ILE A 246 17.21 5.67 1.99
N VAL A 247 17.33 5.74 0.66
CA VAL A 247 17.59 4.55 -0.20
C VAL A 247 19.01 4.00 -0.02
N CYS A 248 19.91 4.77 0.59
CA CYS A 248 21.27 4.35 0.92
C CYS A 248 21.34 3.54 2.24
N THR A 249 20.22 3.35 2.95
CA THR A 249 20.21 2.53 4.17
C THR A 249 20.54 1.07 3.86
N PRO A 250 21.34 0.39 4.70
CA PRO A 250 21.60 -1.04 4.54
C PRO A 250 20.39 -1.90 4.95
N THR A 251 19.42 -1.33 5.66
CA THR A 251 18.24 -2.05 6.14
C THR A 251 17.22 -2.27 5.00
N PRO A 252 16.38 -3.32 5.08
CA PRO A 252 15.27 -3.48 4.16
C PRO A 252 14.37 -2.24 4.10
N PHE A 253 13.81 -1.98 2.93
CA PHE A 253 12.82 -0.92 2.75
C PHE A 253 11.92 -1.21 1.57
N PHE A 254 10.74 -0.60 1.58
CA PHE A 254 9.86 -0.52 0.43
C PHE A 254 9.44 0.93 0.22
N VAL A 255 9.93 1.55 -0.85
CA VAL A 255 9.69 2.97 -1.13
C VAL A 255 9.18 3.20 -2.54
N GLY A 256 8.39 4.25 -2.72
CA GLY A 256 7.93 4.71 -4.03
C GLY A 256 8.56 6.05 -4.38
N LEU A 257 9.13 6.16 -5.58
CA LEU A 257 9.75 7.35 -6.14
C LEU A 257 9.02 7.80 -7.40
N LEU A 258 8.91 9.12 -7.59
CA LEU A 258 8.48 9.65 -8.87
C LEU A 258 9.58 9.48 -9.91
N SER A 259 9.22 9.21 -11.17
CA SER A 259 10.19 9.08 -12.27
C SER A 259 11.11 10.29 -12.42
N SER A 260 10.64 11.48 -12.04
CA SER A 260 11.44 12.71 -12.04
C SER A 260 12.64 12.67 -11.08
N SER A 261 12.62 11.79 -10.08
CA SER A 261 13.70 11.64 -9.10
C SER A 261 14.73 10.58 -9.51
N LEU A 262 14.48 9.82 -10.58
CA LEU A 262 15.40 8.78 -11.07
C LEU A 262 16.81 9.28 -11.39
N PRO A 263 17.03 10.45 -12.04
CA PRO A 263 18.39 10.92 -12.32
C PRO A 263 19.25 11.07 -11.06
N HIS A 264 18.64 11.49 -9.95
CA HIS A 264 19.33 11.65 -8.67
C HIS A 264 19.61 10.30 -8.00
N LEU A 265 18.82 9.26 -8.29
CA LEU A 265 19.00 7.91 -7.75
C LEU A 265 20.27 7.26 -8.33
N THR A 266 20.55 7.47 -9.62
CA THR A 266 21.73 6.93 -10.32
C THR A 266 23.05 7.48 -9.78
N GLU A 267 23.03 8.63 -9.10
CA GLU A 267 24.20 9.25 -8.48
C GLU A 267 24.53 8.65 -7.10
N LEU A 268 23.62 7.85 -6.52
CA LEU A 268 23.77 7.25 -5.21
C LEU A 268 24.49 5.89 -5.28
N PRO A 269 25.29 5.54 -4.27
CA PRO A 269 26.00 4.26 -4.21
C PRO A 269 25.02 3.11 -3.89
N LEU A 270 24.29 2.65 -4.91
CA LEU A 270 23.37 1.52 -4.80
C LEU A 270 24.08 0.22 -5.18
N GLU A 271 24.03 -0.76 -4.28
CA GLU A 271 24.46 -2.13 -4.59
C GLU A 271 23.31 -2.87 -5.28
N GLU A 272 23.55 -3.31 -6.52
CA GLU A 272 22.65 -4.20 -7.23
C GLU A 272 22.66 -5.58 -6.56
N LEU A 273 21.49 -6.07 -6.17
CA LEU A 273 21.33 -7.44 -5.67
C LEU A 273 21.10 -8.35 -6.87
N ASP A 274 22.09 -9.20 -7.15
CA ASP A 274 22.06 -10.19 -8.23
C ASP A 274 20.88 -11.16 -8.04
N ASP A 275 20.13 -11.39 -9.12
CA ASP A 275 18.79 -11.97 -9.08
C ASP A 275 18.88 -13.47 -9.36
N GLU A 276 18.95 -14.30 -8.31
CA GLU A 276 18.61 -15.73 -8.44
C GLU A 276 17.14 -15.84 -8.84
N ASP A 277 16.90 -16.31 -10.07
CA ASP A 277 15.57 -16.59 -10.59
C ASP A 277 14.76 -17.48 -9.62
N SER A 278 13.56 -17.03 -9.27
CA SER A 278 12.49 -17.83 -8.63
C SER A 278 12.85 -18.47 -7.27
N ILE A 279 12.91 -17.65 -6.21
CA ILE A 279 13.01 -18.16 -4.83
C ILE A 279 11.69 -18.80 -4.38
N LEU A 280 10.55 -18.35 -4.92
CA LEU A 280 9.25 -18.93 -4.62
C LEU A 280 9.18 -20.42 -5.01
N PRO A 281 8.53 -21.28 -4.20
CA PRO A 281 8.34 -22.68 -4.57
C PRO A 281 7.50 -22.81 -5.85
N CYS A 282 8.06 -23.40 -6.91
CA CYS A 282 7.46 -23.41 -8.26
C CYS A 282 5.99 -23.85 -8.28
N LYS A 283 5.62 -24.90 -7.53
CA LYS A 283 4.22 -25.36 -7.47
C LYS A 283 3.26 -24.30 -6.90
N LEU A 284 3.69 -23.58 -5.85
CA LEU A 284 2.88 -22.53 -5.24
C LEU A 284 2.80 -21.31 -6.16
N GLN A 285 3.92 -20.96 -6.80
CA GLN A 285 3.96 -19.89 -7.77
C GLN A 285 3.03 -20.18 -8.96
N SER A 286 3.12 -21.36 -9.59
CA SER A 286 2.23 -21.72 -10.69
C SER A 286 0.76 -21.77 -10.29
N ALA A 287 0.45 -22.26 -9.08
CA ALA A 287 -0.93 -22.23 -8.57
C ALA A 287 -1.44 -20.79 -8.41
N LEU A 288 -0.59 -19.90 -7.89
CA LEU A 288 -0.91 -18.47 -7.76
C LEU A 288 -1.07 -17.80 -9.12
N GLU A 289 -0.14 -18.02 -10.06
CA GLU A 289 -0.20 -17.51 -11.45
C GLU A 289 -1.52 -17.90 -12.11
N ASN A 290 -1.91 -19.18 -12.06
CA ASN A 290 -3.16 -19.67 -12.66
C ASN A 290 -4.40 -18.93 -12.14
N VAL A 291 -4.48 -18.65 -10.84
CA VAL A 291 -5.60 -17.90 -10.25
C VAL A 291 -5.55 -16.44 -10.68
N LEU A 292 -4.37 -15.83 -10.68
CA LEU A 292 -4.21 -14.43 -11.06
C LEU A 292 -4.45 -14.18 -12.54
N GLU A 293 -4.08 -15.11 -13.44
CA GLU A 293 -4.41 -15.01 -14.87
C GLU A 293 -5.92 -15.00 -15.11
N ARG A 294 -6.64 -15.86 -14.38
CA ARG A 294 -8.10 -15.99 -14.47
C ARG A 294 -8.87 -15.05 -13.55
N ARG A 295 -8.21 -14.10 -12.90
CA ARG A 295 -8.79 -13.20 -11.89
C ARG A 295 -10.08 -12.51 -12.33
N ARG A 296 -10.19 -12.12 -13.61
CA ARG A 296 -11.38 -11.44 -14.17
C ARG A 296 -12.53 -12.39 -14.46
N GLU A 297 -12.24 -13.66 -14.75
CA GLU A 297 -13.27 -14.70 -14.92
C GLU A 297 -13.85 -15.12 -13.56
N LEU A 298 -12.98 -15.16 -12.54
CA LEU A 298 -13.34 -15.56 -11.19
C LEU A 298 -14.02 -14.43 -10.39
N ALA A 299 -13.80 -13.17 -10.79
CA ALA A 299 -14.38 -12.01 -10.15
C ALA A 299 -15.63 -11.52 -10.88
N ASN A 300 -16.73 -11.35 -10.16
CA ASN A 300 -17.79 -10.42 -10.57
C ASN A 300 -17.27 -8.97 -10.38
N SER A 301 -17.92 -7.95 -10.99
CA SER A 301 -17.36 -6.57 -11.09
C SER A 301 -16.81 -5.97 -9.80
N ASP A 302 -17.33 -6.38 -8.63
CA ASP A 302 -16.99 -5.79 -7.33
C ASP A 302 -16.14 -6.72 -6.44
N HIS A 303 -15.59 -7.82 -6.98
CA HIS A 303 -14.92 -8.86 -6.19
C HIS A 303 -13.47 -9.15 -6.57
N LEU A 304 -12.86 -8.38 -7.48
CA LEU A 304 -11.47 -8.59 -7.87
C LEU A 304 -10.53 -8.60 -6.66
N SER A 305 -10.66 -7.61 -5.77
CA SER A 305 -9.79 -7.50 -4.60
C SER A 305 -9.90 -8.68 -3.65
N THR A 306 -11.10 -9.27 -3.54
CA THR A 306 -11.33 -10.48 -2.75
C THR A 306 -10.65 -11.68 -3.40
N VAL A 307 -10.84 -11.90 -4.71
CA VAL A 307 -10.24 -13.02 -5.44
C VAL A 307 -8.72 -12.98 -5.34
N VAL A 308 -8.13 -11.80 -5.54
CA VAL A 308 -6.68 -11.59 -5.46
C VAL A 308 -6.18 -11.84 -4.03
N SER A 309 -6.79 -11.21 -3.02
CA SER A 309 -6.41 -11.41 -1.62
C SER A 309 -6.49 -12.87 -1.20
N GLU A 310 -7.56 -13.58 -1.54
CA GLU A 310 -7.74 -15.00 -1.22
C GLU A 310 -6.71 -15.89 -1.92
N ALA A 311 -6.25 -15.55 -3.13
CA ALA A 311 -5.19 -16.29 -3.80
C ALA A 311 -3.87 -16.25 -3.01
N PHE A 312 -3.48 -15.07 -2.51
CA PHE A 312 -2.28 -14.90 -1.69
C PHE A 312 -2.46 -15.48 -0.28
N VAL A 313 -3.65 -15.41 0.31
CA VAL A 313 -3.96 -16.10 1.58
C VAL A 313 -3.75 -17.60 1.43
N ARG A 314 -4.27 -18.20 0.36
CA ARG A 314 -4.09 -19.64 0.08
C ARG A 314 -2.62 -20.00 -0.09
N PHE A 315 -1.83 -19.15 -0.75
CA PHE A 315 -0.37 -19.32 -0.82
C PHE A 315 0.25 -19.45 0.58
N PHE A 316 -0.11 -18.57 1.53
CA PHE A 316 0.41 -18.64 2.90
C PHE A 316 -0.17 -19.78 3.73
N VAL A 317 -1.44 -20.17 3.52
CA VAL A 317 -2.01 -21.34 4.19
C VAL A 317 -1.23 -22.60 3.82
N GLU A 318 -0.89 -22.78 2.55
CA GLU A 318 -0.08 -23.92 2.11
C GLU A 318 1.36 -23.83 2.61
N LEU A 319 1.92 -22.62 2.73
CA LEU A 319 3.30 -22.40 3.14
C LEU A 319 3.51 -22.57 4.67
N VAL A 320 2.61 -22.00 5.48
CA VAL A 320 2.79 -21.89 6.94
C VAL A 320 1.57 -22.32 7.74
N GLY A 321 0.46 -22.75 7.13
CA GLY A 321 -0.81 -23.01 7.84
C GLY A 321 -0.74 -24.08 8.93
N HIS A 322 0.25 -24.98 8.86
CA HIS A 322 0.54 -26.02 9.86
C HIS A 322 1.33 -25.51 11.07
N TYR A 323 1.71 -24.23 11.13
CA TYR A 323 2.44 -23.63 12.26
C TYR A 323 1.83 -23.90 13.65
N PRO A 324 0.50 -24.01 13.86
CA PRO A 324 -0.05 -24.20 15.20
C PRO A 324 0.38 -25.51 15.87
N LEU A 325 0.78 -26.52 15.08
CA LEU A 325 1.29 -27.81 15.58
C LEU A 325 2.69 -27.68 16.22
N PHE A 326 3.36 -26.55 16.01
CA PHE A 326 4.74 -26.28 16.41
C PHE A 326 4.87 -25.11 17.37
N VAL A 327 3.73 -24.56 17.83
CA VAL A 327 3.65 -23.54 18.88
C VAL A 327 3.33 -24.23 20.20
N THR A 328 4.33 -24.35 21.06
CA THR A 328 4.25 -24.97 22.40
C THR A 328 3.67 -23.96 23.39
N GLY A 329 2.39 -24.12 23.73
CA GLY A 329 1.66 -23.14 24.54
C GLY A 329 2.06 -23.04 26.02
N GLU A 330 2.97 -23.89 26.54
CA GLU A 330 3.24 -24.00 27.99
C GLU A 330 4.68 -24.36 28.39
N ARG A 331 5.62 -24.63 27.46
CA ARG A 331 7.02 -24.94 27.77
C ARG A 331 7.92 -23.75 27.40
N GLU A 332 9.05 -23.59 28.09
CA GLU A 332 10.05 -22.53 27.82
C GLU A 332 10.60 -22.56 26.39
N ASP A 333 10.43 -23.67 25.68
CA ASP A 333 10.72 -23.78 24.26
C ASP A 333 9.59 -23.13 23.46
N GLY A 334 9.85 -22.00 22.81
CA GLY A 334 8.94 -21.36 21.87
C GLY A 334 8.77 -22.15 20.57
N PHE A 335 8.49 -21.46 19.46
CA PHE A 335 8.22 -22.06 18.16
C PHE A 335 9.30 -23.03 17.66
N GLN A 336 8.88 -24.26 17.36
CA GLN A 336 9.76 -25.35 16.94
C GLN A 336 10.12 -25.27 15.45
N ARG A 337 11.12 -24.43 15.12
CA ARG A 337 11.54 -24.12 13.74
C ARG A 337 11.87 -25.35 12.89
N ASP A 338 12.71 -26.23 13.40
CA ASP A 338 13.20 -27.39 12.65
C ASP A 338 12.11 -28.44 12.37
N PRO A 339 11.32 -28.88 13.38
CA PRO A 339 10.16 -29.74 13.14
C PRO A 339 9.14 -29.12 12.18
N PHE A 340 8.84 -27.82 12.33
CA PHE A 340 7.92 -27.10 11.43
C PHE A 340 8.36 -27.17 9.97
N ARG A 341 9.64 -26.89 9.69
CA ARG A 341 10.20 -27.01 8.34
C ARG A 341 10.17 -28.46 7.84
N LYS A 342 10.59 -29.42 8.66
CA LYS A 342 10.70 -30.85 8.27
C LYS A 342 9.35 -31.51 8.02
N ALA A 343 8.27 -31.00 8.62
CA ALA A 343 6.92 -31.50 8.42
C ALA A 343 6.40 -31.32 6.98
N ILE A 344 6.99 -30.41 6.20
CA ILE A 344 6.63 -30.23 4.79
C ILE A 344 7.34 -31.27 3.92
N PRO A 345 6.61 -32.04 3.08
CA PRO A 345 7.21 -33.04 2.20
C PRO A 345 8.01 -32.41 1.04
N SER A 346 7.58 -31.25 0.55
CA SER A 346 8.19 -30.59 -0.62
C SER A 346 9.56 -29.99 -0.31
N LYS A 347 10.61 -30.46 -0.98
CA LYS A 347 11.98 -29.93 -0.84
C LYS A 347 12.09 -28.45 -1.21
N SER A 348 11.38 -28.00 -2.25
CA SER A 348 11.41 -26.59 -2.68
C SER A 348 10.79 -25.65 -1.63
N ILE A 349 9.67 -26.06 -1.02
CA ILE A 349 9.04 -25.30 0.05
C ILE A 349 9.95 -25.28 1.28
N ARG A 350 10.61 -26.39 1.63
CA ARG A 350 11.57 -26.41 2.74
C ARG A 350 12.74 -25.45 2.53
N ARG A 351 13.32 -25.43 1.32
CA ARG A 351 14.40 -24.48 0.97
C ARG A 351 13.94 -23.03 1.06
N PHE A 352 12.72 -22.73 0.61
CA PHE A 352 12.16 -21.39 0.76
C PHE A 352 11.98 -21.01 2.24
N LEU A 353 11.42 -21.91 3.04
CA LEU A 353 11.20 -21.68 4.48
C LEU A 353 12.50 -21.46 5.24
N GLU A 354 13.60 -22.11 4.86
CA GLU A 354 14.92 -21.87 5.46
C GLU A 354 15.31 -20.40 5.44
N VAL A 355 14.97 -19.68 4.37
CA VAL A 355 15.27 -18.25 4.25
C VAL A 355 14.13 -17.41 4.81
N PHE A 356 12.89 -17.73 4.47
CA PHE A 356 11.73 -16.94 4.89
C PHE A 356 11.56 -16.89 6.41
N MET A 357 11.89 -17.97 7.11
CA MET A 357 11.76 -18.01 8.57
C MET A 357 12.79 -17.13 9.31
N GLU A 358 13.86 -16.69 8.64
CA GLU A 358 14.85 -15.75 9.19
C GLU A 358 14.39 -14.28 9.10
N THR A 359 13.27 -14.04 8.42
CA THR A 359 12.72 -12.68 8.24
C THR A 359 12.08 -12.14 9.51
N GLN A 360 12.13 -10.81 9.67
CA GLN A 360 11.47 -10.12 10.78
C GLN A 360 9.94 -10.28 10.74
N MET A 361 9.36 -10.30 9.54
CA MET A 361 7.95 -10.60 9.30
C MET A 361 7.53 -11.95 9.87
N PHE A 362 8.31 -13.01 9.61
CA PHE A 362 8.00 -14.34 10.15
C PHE A 362 8.16 -14.39 11.66
N GLY A 363 9.24 -13.82 12.19
CA GLY A 363 9.47 -13.71 13.64
C GLY A 363 8.31 -13.02 14.36
N TRP A 364 7.85 -11.88 13.84
CA TRP A 364 6.70 -11.16 14.39
C TRP A 364 5.40 -11.97 14.32
N PHE A 365 5.15 -12.64 13.20
CA PHE A 365 3.97 -13.49 13.02
C PHE A 365 3.91 -14.60 14.09
N VAL A 366 5.02 -15.29 14.33
CA VAL A 366 5.12 -16.33 15.35
C VAL A 366 4.92 -15.75 16.75
N GLN A 367 5.65 -14.68 17.08
CA GLN A 367 5.61 -14.04 18.39
C GLN A 367 4.16 -13.63 18.75
N GLU A 368 3.45 -12.96 17.84
CA GLU A 368 2.06 -12.55 18.08
C GLU A 368 1.13 -13.75 18.37
N ARG A 369 1.39 -14.90 17.74
CA ARG A 369 0.59 -16.11 17.92
C ARG A 369 0.99 -16.93 19.14
N GLU A 370 2.20 -16.79 19.66
CA GLU A 370 2.61 -17.35 20.95
C GLU A 370 1.96 -16.61 22.14
N PHE A 371 1.82 -15.29 22.04
CA PHE A 371 1.23 -14.47 23.11
C PHE A 371 -0.31 -14.52 23.18
N ARG A 372 -1.01 -14.71 22.05
CA ARG A 372 -2.49 -14.77 22.01
C ARG A 372 -3.10 -15.86 22.91
N PRO A 373 -2.60 -17.13 22.92
CA PRO A 373 -3.04 -18.17 23.84
C PRO A 373 -2.89 -17.77 25.32
N GLN A 374 -1.78 -17.12 25.68
CA GLN A 374 -1.49 -16.74 27.07
C GLN A 374 -2.47 -15.67 27.59
N CYS A 375 -2.81 -14.67 26.76
CA CYS A 375 -3.79 -13.64 27.09
C CYS A 375 -5.21 -14.22 27.26
N LEU A 376 -5.63 -15.12 26.36
CA LEU A 376 -6.93 -15.79 26.45
C LEU A 376 -7.02 -16.72 27.68
N CYS A 377 -5.94 -17.44 28.01
CA CYS A 377 -5.85 -18.27 29.21
C CYS A 377 -5.88 -17.43 30.50
N ARG A 378 -5.17 -16.29 30.56
CA ARG A 378 -5.24 -15.32 31.67
C ARG A 378 -6.65 -14.78 31.85
N GLN A 379 -7.33 -14.38 30.78
CA GLN A 379 -8.71 -13.91 30.83
C GLN A 379 -9.70 -15.01 31.29
N LYS A 380 -9.53 -16.25 30.82
CA LYS A 380 -10.33 -17.41 31.28
C LYS A 380 -10.10 -17.71 32.76
N ARG A 381 -8.85 -17.66 33.24
CA ARG A 381 -8.50 -17.83 34.67
C ARG A 381 -9.09 -16.72 35.55
N GLN A 382 -8.99 -15.47 35.13
CA GLN A 382 -9.60 -14.34 35.84
C GLN A 382 -11.13 -14.42 35.87
N LYS A 383 -11.78 -14.85 34.77
CA LYS A 383 -13.23 -15.11 34.75
C LYS A 383 -13.63 -16.25 35.68
N ARG A 384 -12.86 -17.35 35.75
CA ARG A 384 -13.09 -18.46 36.70
C ARG A 384 -12.93 -18.02 38.15
N GLN A 385 -11.87 -17.26 38.47
CA GLN A 385 -11.67 -16.73 39.83
C GLN A 385 -12.76 -15.73 40.24
N LYS A 386 -13.21 -14.86 39.32
CA LYS A 386 -14.35 -13.96 39.57
C LYS A 386 -15.65 -14.74 39.80
N ARG A 387 -15.90 -15.83 39.07
CA ARG A 387 -17.05 -16.71 39.30
C ARG A 387 -17.00 -17.41 40.67
N GLN A 388 -15.84 -17.96 41.05
CA GLN A 388 -15.65 -18.58 42.36
C GLN A 388 -15.78 -17.58 43.52
N LYS A 389 -15.23 -16.37 43.40
CA LYS A 389 -15.43 -15.29 44.40
C LYS A 389 -16.90 -14.87 44.51
N ARG A 390 -17.66 -14.87 43.41
CA ARG A 390 -19.11 -14.58 43.42
C ARG A 390 -19.92 -15.71 44.08
N GLN A 391 -19.54 -16.97 43.89
CA GLN A 391 -20.17 -18.10 44.58
C GLN A 391 -19.88 -18.09 46.08
N LYS A 392 -18.64 -17.87 46.51
CA LYS A 392 -18.29 -17.76 47.94
C LYS A 392 -19.00 -16.62 48.67
N ARG A 393 -19.27 -15.51 47.98
CA ARG A 393 -20.05 -14.38 48.54
C ARG A 393 -21.54 -14.68 48.68
N ARG A 394 -22.08 -15.61 47.88
CA ARG A 394 -23.49 -16.05 48.00
C ARG A 394 -23.66 -17.09 49.11
N SER A 395 -22.70 -17.99 49.29
CA SER A 395 -22.73 -19.02 50.34
C SER A 395 -22.32 -18.52 51.73
N GLY A 396 -21.73 -17.33 51.86
CA GLY A 396 -21.35 -16.74 53.14
C GLY A 396 -22.35 -15.71 53.70
N GLY A 397 -23.49 -15.52 53.02
CA GLY A 397 -24.55 -14.59 53.43
C GLY A 397 -25.74 -15.24 54.15
N GLU A 398 -25.72 -16.56 54.33
CA GLU A 398 -26.83 -17.32 54.96
C GLU A 398 -26.63 -17.59 56.46
N ASP A 399 -25.55 -17.08 57.09
CA ASP A 399 -25.18 -17.45 58.48
C ASP A 399 -24.95 -16.23 59.40
N ARG A 400 -25.77 -15.19 59.25
CA ARG A 400 -25.97 -14.14 60.27
C ARG A 400 -27.45 -13.72 60.29
N GLY A 401 -28.29 -14.62 60.80
CA GLY A 401 -29.65 -14.33 61.28
C GLY A 401 -29.66 -14.41 62.79
#